data_AF-A0A8J7LDS4-F1
#
_entry.id   AF-A0A8J7LDS4-F1
#
_cell.length_a   1.000
_cell.length_b   1.000
_cell.length_c   1.000
_cell.angle_alpha   90.00
_cell.angle_beta   90.00
_cell.angle_gamma   90.00
#
_symmetry.space_group_name_H-M   'P 1'
#
loop_
_entity.id
_entity.type
_entity.pdbx_description
1 polymer ?
#
loop_
_entity_poly.entity_id
_entity_poly.type
_entity_poly.pdbx_seq_one_letter_code
_entity_poly.pdbx_strand_id
1 'polypeptide(L)'
;MSNYSLSFKTDWNRLPPSKLIALLKCLRILQSMSEDALEEAAEELQGIADFYRDRFPQANLAAIPASSIKGKLKSAQVRPPIVLEP
;
A
#
# COMPACT_ATOMS: atom_id res chain seq x y z
N MET A 1 13.63 -22.65 -30.41
CA MET A 1 13.26 -22.68 -28.98
C MET A 1 14.31 -21.90 -28.21
N SER A 2 14.00 -20.66 -27.85
CA SER A 2 14.89 -19.74 -27.13
C SER A 2 14.80 -20.03 -25.64
N ASN A 3 15.87 -20.61 -25.08
CA ASN A 3 16.02 -20.88 -23.65
C ASN A 3 16.29 -19.56 -22.91
N TYR A 4 15.24 -18.81 -22.57
CA TYR A 4 15.35 -17.68 -21.67
C TYR A 4 15.53 -18.19 -20.23
N SER A 5 16.76 -18.18 -19.74
CA SER A 5 17.06 -18.47 -18.34
C SER A 5 16.83 -17.19 -17.53
N LEU A 6 15.72 -17.15 -16.79
CA LEU A 6 15.45 -16.10 -15.81
C LEU A 6 16.34 -16.33 -14.58
N SER A 7 17.48 -15.65 -14.52
CA SER A 7 18.33 -15.66 -13.33
C SER A 7 17.89 -14.57 -12.35
N PHE A 8 17.24 -14.98 -11.26
CA PHE A 8 16.88 -14.07 -10.17
C PHE A 8 18.08 -13.90 -9.22
N LYS A 9 18.78 -12.76 -9.32
CA LYS A 9 19.73 -12.33 -8.29
C LYS A 9 18.96 -11.59 -7.21
N THR A 10 18.44 -12.32 -6.25
CA THR A 10 18.01 -11.73 -4.98
C THR A 10 19.23 -11.66 -4.08
N ASP A 11 19.64 -10.48 -3.64
CA ASP A 11 20.55 -10.36 -2.49
C ASP A 11 19.75 -10.84 -1.26
N TRP A 12 19.82 -12.15 -1.00
CA TRP A 12 19.11 -12.84 0.07
C TRP A 12 19.70 -12.46 1.43
N ASN A 13 19.52 -11.21 1.85
CA ASN A 13 19.50 -10.90 3.28
C ASN A 13 18.54 -11.90 3.92
N ARG A 14 19.01 -12.66 4.92
CA ARG A 14 18.38 -13.84 5.51
C ARG A 14 16.87 -13.64 5.72
N LEU A 15 16.07 -13.99 4.71
CA LEU A 15 14.64 -13.80 4.76
C LEU A 15 14.08 -14.75 5.83
N PRO A 16 13.19 -14.28 6.71
CA PRO A 16 12.53 -15.17 7.64
C PRO A 16 11.79 -16.28 6.86
N PRO A 17 11.74 -17.53 7.37
CA PRO A 17 11.19 -18.67 6.64
C PRO A 17 9.77 -18.44 6.10
N SER A 18 8.95 -17.68 6.81
CA SER A 18 7.60 -17.31 6.38
C SER A 18 7.58 -16.51 5.08
N LYS A 19 8.53 -15.59 4.88
CA LYS A 19 8.66 -14.80 3.65
C LYS A 19 9.18 -15.65 2.49
N LEU A 20 10.07 -16.59 2.77
CA LEU A 20 10.56 -17.52 1.75
C LEU A 20 9.44 -18.46 1.24
N ILE A 21 8.60 -18.96 2.15
CA ILE A 21 7.41 -19.75 1.79
C ILE A 21 6.44 -18.91 0.94
N ALA A 22 6.20 -17.65 1.32
CA ALA A 22 5.33 -16.76 0.54
C ALA A 22 5.89 -16.54 -0.88
N LEU A 23 7.20 -16.31 -1.00
CA LEU A 23 7.86 -16.15 -2.30
C LEU A 23 7.73 -17.40 -3.17
N LEU A 24 7.95 -18.60 -2.61
CA LEU A 24 7.77 -19.85 -3.35
C LEU A 24 6.33 -20.04 -3.84
N LYS A 25 5.34 -19.65 -3.03
CA LYS A 25 3.92 -19.67 -3.45
C LYS A 25 3.68 -18.70 -4.61
N CYS A 26 4.19 -17.47 -4.52
CA CYS A 26 4.06 -16.49 -5.60
C CYS A 26 4.69 -16.99 -6.90
N LEU A 27 5.91 -17.55 -6.84
CA LEU A 27 6.58 -18.11 -8.02
C LEU A 27 5.76 -19.23 -8.66
N ARG A 28 5.19 -20.12 -7.85
CA ARG A 28 4.34 -21.21 -8.35
C ARG A 28 3.07 -20.70 -9.04
N ILE A 29 2.47 -19.63 -8.51
CA ILE A 29 1.29 -19.00 -9.12
C ILE A 29 1.67 -18.38 -10.47
N LEU A 30 2.76 -17.62 -10.51
CA LEU A 30 3.25 -16.98 -11.75
C LEU A 30 3.54 -18.02 -12.84
N GLN A 31 4.12 -19.18 -12.48
CA GLN A 31 4.35 -20.27 -13.43
C GLN A 31 3.08 -20.93 -13.98
N SER A 32 1.93 -20.75 -13.33
CA SER A 32 0.65 -21.30 -13.78
C SER A 32 -0.17 -20.35 -14.64
N MET A 33 0.28 -19.11 -14.82
CA MET A 33 -0.38 -18.09 -15.64
C MET A 33 0.03 -18.24 -17.12
N SER A 34 -0.84 -17.79 -18.03
CA SER A 34 -0.50 -17.67 -19.45
C SER A 34 0.46 -16.50 -19.68
N GLU A 35 1.18 -16.53 -20.81
CA GLU A 35 2.08 -15.44 -21.21
C GLU A 35 1.32 -14.10 -21.31
N ASP A 36 0.14 -14.09 -21.94
CA ASP A 36 -0.71 -12.90 -22.05
C ASP A 36 -1.08 -12.30 -20.68
N ALA A 37 -1.41 -13.16 -19.70
CA ALA A 37 -1.78 -12.72 -18.36
C ALA A 37 -0.57 -12.18 -17.57
N LEU A 38 0.63 -12.69 -17.86
CA LEU A 38 1.87 -12.17 -17.27
C LEU A 38 2.26 -10.82 -17.89
N GLU A 39 2.03 -10.64 -19.19
CA GLU A 39 2.26 -9.39 -19.90
C GLU A 39 1.31 -8.29 -19.39
N GLU A 40 0.00 -8.57 -19.34
CA GLU A 40 -1.00 -7.65 -18.76
C GLU A 40 -0.64 -7.27 -17.32
N ALA A 41 -0.30 -8.25 -16.49
CA ALA A 41 0.08 -7.98 -15.10
C ALA A 41 1.35 -7.11 -15.00
N ALA A 42 2.32 -7.28 -15.91
CA ALA A 42 3.53 -6.47 -15.94
C ALA A 42 3.23 -5.02 -16.33
N GLU A 43 2.38 -4.81 -17.34
CA GLU A 43 1.95 -3.47 -17.78
C GLU A 43 1.19 -2.74 -16.67
N GLU A 44 0.23 -3.41 -16.02
CA GLU A 44 -0.55 -2.83 -14.93
C GLU A 44 0.34 -2.48 -13.71
N LEU A 45 1.28 -3.36 -13.35
CA LEU A 45 2.23 -3.07 -12.27
C LEU A 45 3.13 -1.88 -12.60
N GLN A 46 3.57 -1.76 -13.85
CA GLN A 46 4.34 -0.61 -14.32
C GLN A 46 3.50 0.68 -14.28
N GLY A 47 2.24 0.62 -14.71
CA GLY A 47 1.30 1.74 -14.62
C GLY A 47 1.06 2.21 -13.19
N ILE A 48 0.92 1.27 -12.24
CA ILE A 48 0.84 1.58 -10.81
C ILE A 48 2.13 2.25 -10.33
N ALA A 49 3.30 1.71 -10.69
CA ALA A 49 4.59 2.28 -10.31
C ALA A 49 4.75 3.71 -10.82
N ASP A 50 4.41 3.96 -12.09
CA ASP A 50 4.45 5.28 -12.71
C ASP A 50 3.45 6.25 -12.07
N PHE A 51 2.23 5.78 -11.76
CA PHE A 51 1.23 6.58 -11.06
C PHE A 51 1.71 7.05 -9.69
N TYR A 52 2.39 6.17 -8.95
CA TYR A 52 2.92 6.49 -7.62
C TYR A 52 4.31 7.15 -7.65
N ARG A 53 5.03 7.12 -8.77
CA ARG A 53 6.36 7.74 -8.91
C ARG A 53 6.34 9.22 -8.55
N ASP A 54 5.31 9.94 -9.00
CA ASP A 54 5.16 11.38 -8.79
C ASP A 54 4.27 11.70 -7.57
N ARG A 55 3.58 10.69 -7.04
CA ARG A 55 2.62 10.83 -5.92
C ARG A 55 3.13 10.30 -4.61
N PHE A 56 4.21 9.53 -4.58
CA PHE A 56 4.95 9.34 -3.35
C PHE A 56 5.40 10.74 -2.93
N PRO A 57 4.84 11.27 -1.82
CA PRO A 57 5.44 12.46 -1.27
C PRO A 57 6.88 12.04 -1.00
N GLN A 58 7.86 12.78 -1.55
CA GLN A 58 9.08 12.97 -0.79
C GLN A 58 8.64 13.12 0.66
N ALA A 59 9.30 12.44 1.59
CA ALA A 59 8.95 12.34 2.99
C ALA A 59 8.92 13.69 3.75
N ASN A 60 8.45 14.77 3.13
CA ASN A 60 7.59 15.82 3.63
C ASN A 60 6.29 15.21 4.23
N LEU A 61 6.44 14.21 5.11
CA LEU A 61 5.65 14.23 6.32
C LEU A 61 5.82 15.64 6.84
N ALA A 62 4.80 16.48 6.72
CA ALA A 62 4.73 17.66 7.55
C ALA A 62 4.84 17.10 8.96
N ALA A 63 6.04 17.20 9.53
CA ALA A 63 6.28 16.93 10.92
C ALA A 63 5.53 18.05 11.63
N ILE A 64 4.21 17.90 11.73
CA ILE A 64 3.40 18.67 12.65
C ILE A 64 4.10 18.39 13.97
N PRO A 65 4.79 19.39 14.57
CA PRO A 65 5.43 19.16 15.84
C PRO A 65 4.34 18.64 16.76
N ALA A 66 4.66 17.68 17.62
CA ALA A 66 3.76 17.22 18.67
C ALA A 66 3.55 18.35 19.70
N SER A 67 3.11 19.53 19.28
CA SER A 67 2.63 20.57 20.16
C SER A 67 1.25 20.14 20.61
N SER A 68 1.16 19.76 21.89
CA SER A 68 -0.11 19.53 22.57
C SER A 68 -0.97 20.80 22.43
N ILE A 69 -1.96 20.77 21.53
CA ILE A 69 -2.95 21.85 21.45
C ILE A 69 -3.87 21.67 22.66
N LYS A 70 -3.62 22.44 23.73
CA LYS A 70 -4.54 22.56 24.87
C LYS A 70 -5.77 23.37 24.44
N GLY A 71 -6.70 22.73 23.76
CA GLY A 71 -8.02 23.29 23.48
C GLY A 71 -8.91 23.20 24.72
N LYS A 72 -9.51 24.32 25.15
CA LYS A 72 -10.62 24.28 26.10
C LYS A 72 -11.88 23.89 25.33
N LEU A 73 -12.36 22.67 25.51
CA LEU A 73 -13.70 22.28 25.03
C LEU A 73 -14.72 23.19 25.71
N LYS A 74 -15.44 24.00 24.92
CA LYS A 74 -16.60 24.73 25.42
C LYS A 74 -17.63 23.70 25.90
N SER A 75 -18.23 23.96 27.06
CA SER A 75 -19.24 23.08 27.64
C SER A 75 -20.36 22.80 26.62
N ALA A 76 -20.87 21.58 26.63
CA ALA A 76 -22.01 21.21 25.80
C ALA A 76 -23.18 22.15 26.13
N GLN A 77 -23.54 23.01 25.17
CA GLN A 77 -24.70 23.88 25.31
C GLN A 77 -25.94 23.01 25.06
N VAL A 78 -26.59 22.58 26.15
CA VAL A 78 -27.86 21.87 26.08
C VAL A 78 -28.88 22.83 25.48
N ARG A 79 -29.39 22.52 24.29
CA ARG A 79 -30.48 23.29 23.68
C ARG A 79 -31.77 23.03 24.48
N PRO A 80 -32.58 24.06 24.76
CA PRO A 80 -33.88 23.85 25.38
C PRO A 80 -34.76 22.97 24.49
N PRO A 81 -35.58 22.09 25.07
CA PRO A 81 -36.46 21.21 24.32
C PRO A 81 -37.45 22.03 23.49
N ILE A 82 -37.66 21.59 22.25
CA ILE A 82 -38.63 22.19 21.33
C ILE A 82 -40.01 21.85 21.86
N VAL A 83 -40.74 22.85 22.34
CA VAL A 83 -42.16 22.73 22.66
C VAL A 83 -42.91 22.84 21.34
N LEU A 84 -43.57 21.77 20.93
CA LEU A 84 -44.58 21.84 19.88
C LEU A 84 -45.90 22.27 20.56
N GLU A 85 -46.45 23.40 20.14
CA GLU A 85 -47.75 23.88 20.60
C GLU A 85 -48.87 22.88 20.17
N PRO A 86 -49.95 22.75 20.96
CA PRO A 86 -51.00 21.75 20.76
C PRO A 86 -51.88 21.97 19.52
#